data_AF-A0A4P6ZW62-F1
#
_entry.id   AF-A0A4P6ZW62-F1
#
_cell.length_a   1.000
_cell.length_b   1.000
_cell.length_c   1.000
_cell.angle_alpha   90.00
_cell.angle_beta   90.00
_cell.angle_gamma   90.00
#
_symmetry.space_group_name_H-M   'P 1'
#
loop_
_entity.id
_entity.type
_entity.pdbx_description
1 polymer ?
#
loop_
_entity_poly.entity_id
_entity_poly.type
_entity_poly.pdbx_seq_one_letter_code
_entity_poly.pdbx_strand_id
1 'polypeptide(L)'
;MANILSIFIIITGICVYFIMKKFSHTNKTYLVNFTIALLMALLFIRTMMLDPLDWIGYIAIVFCGLAFIAQVILGIRSLKISE
;
A
#
# COMPACT_ATOMS: atom_id res chain seq x y z
N MET A 1 -14.54 15.45 -3.35
CA MET A 1 -14.01 14.11 -3.69
C MET A 1 -12.54 13.93 -3.33
N ALA A 2 -11.62 14.80 -3.77
CA ALA A 2 -10.17 14.67 -3.47
C ALA A 2 -9.82 14.58 -1.97
N ASN A 3 -10.48 15.35 -1.10
CA ASN A 3 -10.19 15.34 0.34
C ASN A 3 -10.58 14.02 1.04
N ILE A 4 -11.64 13.35 0.56
CA ILE A 4 -12.10 12.08 1.14
C ILE A 4 -11.06 10.98 0.88
N LEU A 5 -10.50 10.95 -0.33
CA LEU A 5 -9.48 9.98 -0.73
C LEU A 5 -8.18 10.16 0.08
N SER A 6 -7.78 11.42 0.33
CA SER A 6 -6.66 11.73 1.23
C SER A 6 -6.91 11.25 2.67
N ILE A 7 -8.14 11.42 3.20
CA ILE A 7 -8.51 10.95 4.54
C ILE A 7 -8.46 9.42 4.61
N PHE A 8 -8.95 8.71 3.59
CA PHE A 8 -8.83 7.25 3.52
C PHE A 8 -7.37 6.78 3.52
N ILE A 9 -6.49 7.44 2.76
CA ILE A 9 -5.05 7.11 2.76
C ILE A 9 -4.45 7.26 4.16
N ILE A 10 -4.77 8.34 4.87
CA ILE A 10 -4.27 8.58 6.23
C ILE A 10 -4.76 7.50 7.18
N ILE A 11 -6.07 7.20 7.18
CA ILE A 11 -6.66 6.16 8.03
C ILE A 11 -6.05 4.79 7.71
N THR A 12 -5.96 4.44 6.43
CA THR A 12 -5.34 3.18 5.99
C THR A 12 -3.87 3.12 6.40
N GLY A 13 -3.11 4.22 6.31
CA GLY A 13 -1.73 4.30 6.77
C GLY A 13 -1.58 4.03 8.27
N ILE A 14 -2.48 4.60 9.09
CA ILE A 14 -2.52 4.34 10.53
C ILE A 14 -2.86 2.87 10.80
N CYS A 15 -3.84 2.31 10.10
CA CYS A 15 -4.19 0.89 10.20
C CYS A 15 -3.02 -0.02 9.81
N VAL A 16 -2.31 0.29 8.71
CA VAL A 16 -1.10 -0.42 8.27
C VAL A 16 -0.05 -0.40 9.37
N TYR A 17 0.22 0.76 9.96
CA TYR A 17 1.18 0.88 11.06
C TYR A 17 0.79 0.02 12.26
N PHE A 18 -0.50 0.01 12.63
CA PHE A 18 -0.99 -0.80 13.74
C PHE A 18 -0.91 -2.31 13.44
N ILE A 19 -1.26 -2.71 12.21
CA ILE A 19 -1.16 -4.09 11.73
C ILE A 19 0.30 -4.53 11.68
N MET A 20 1.22 -3.70 11.15
CA MET A 20 2.66 -3.95 11.18
C MET A 20 3.14 -4.13 12.63
N LYS A 21 2.81 -3.20 13.53
CA LYS A 21 3.25 -3.28 14.93
C LYS A 21 2.71 -4.53 15.64
N LYS A 22 1.48 -4.95 15.35
CA LYS A 22 0.83 -6.08 16.04
C LYS A 22 1.14 -7.44 15.41
N PHE A 23 1.29 -7.50 14.09
CA PHE A 23 1.43 -8.75 13.33
C PHE A 23 2.81 -9.00 12.75
N SER A 24 3.76 -8.04 12.81
CA SER A 24 5.13 -8.25 12.34
C SER A 24 5.86 -9.38 13.11
N HIS A 25 5.50 -9.62 14.37
CA HIS A 25 6.05 -10.71 15.19
C HIS A 25 5.25 -12.03 15.14
N THR A 26 4.16 -12.10 14.38
CA THR A 26 3.32 -13.30 14.23
C THR A 26 3.50 -13.86 12.82
N ASN A 27 3.41 -15.19 12.63
CA ASN A 27 3.46 -15.89 11.32
C ASN A 27 2.43 -15.41 10.25
N LYS A 28 1.71 -14.31 10.50
CA LYS A 28 0.73 -13.69 9.59
C LYS A 28 1.33 -12.51 8.84
N THR A 29 2.60 -12.62 8.41
CA THR A 29 3.29 -11.64 7.58
C THR A 29 2.54 -11.36 6.28
N TYR A 30 1.74 -12.31 5.79
CA TYR A 30 0.87 -12.13 4.62
C TYR A 30 -0.10 -10.95 4.77
N LEU A 31 -0.65 -10.77 5.99
CA LEU A 31 -1.69 -9.78 6.28
C LEU A 31 -1.07 -8.37 6.28
N VAL A 32 0.17 -8.28 6.73
CA VAL A 32 0.98 -7.06 6.68
C VAL A 32 1.27 -6.67 5.22
N ASN A 33 1.77 -7.59 4.40
CA ASN A 33 2.11 -7.32 3.00
C ASN A 33 0.88 -6.93 2.19
N PHE A 34 -0.25 -7.59 2.43
CA PHE A 34 -1.51 -7.25 1.76
C PHE A 34 -2.02 -5.86 2.14
N THR A 35 -1.89 -5.47 3.41
CA THR A 35 -2.32 -4.13 3.86
C THR A 35 -1.41 -3.03 3.29
N ILE A 36 -0.10 -3.29 3.17
CA ILE A 36 0.83 -2.36 2.52
C ILE A 36 0.54 -2.25 1.02
N ALA A 37 0.23 -3.36 0.34
CA ALA A 37 -0.22 -3.33 -1.05
C ALA A 37 -1.48 -2.45 -1.22
N LEU A 38 -2.46 -2.59 -0.35
CA LEU A 38 -3.68 -1.77 -0.36
C LEU A 38 -3.36 -0.27 -0.23
N LEU A 39 -2.44 0.10 0.68
CA LEU A 39 -1.99 1.48 0.85
C LEU A 39 -1.30 2.01 -0.42
N MET A 40 -0.43 1.22 -1.03
CA MET A 40 0.25 1.59 -2.28
C MET A 40 -0.74 1.77 -3.43
N ALA A 41 -1.78 0.93 -3.54
CA ALA A 41 -2.84 1.11 -4.53
C ALA A 41 -3.63 2.41 -4.34
N LEU A 42 -3.98 2.74 -3.09
CA LEU A 42 -4.67 3.99 -2.75
C LEU A 42 -3.82 5.23 -3.09
N LEU A 43 -2.52 5.17 -2.78
CA LEU A 43 -1.58 6.23 -3.14
C LEU A 43 -1.45 6.37 -4.66
N PHE A 44 -1.32 5.26 -5.39
CA PHE A 44 -1.25 5.26 -6.84
C PHE A 44 -2.47 5.95 -7.47
N ILE A 45 -3.68 5.61 -7.03
CA ILE A 45 -4.93 6.25 -7.48
C ILE A 45 -4.93 7.75 -7.14
N ARG A 46 -4.49 8.13 -5.94
CA ARG A 46 -4.41 9.54 -5.54
C ARG A 46 -3.47 10.34 -6.41
N THR A 47 -2.33 9.76 -6.78
CA THR A 47 -1.32 10.40 -7.62
C THR A 47 -1.80 10.53 -9.07
N MET A 48 -2.55 9.56 -9.59
CA MET A 48 -3.20 9.70 -10.91
C MET A 48 -4.26 10.80 -10.95
N MET A 49 -4.90 11.12 -9.82
CA MET A 49 -5.88 12.21 -9.71
C MET A 49 -5.23 13.58 -9.40
N LEU A 50 -3.91 13.64 -9.30
CA LEU A 50 -3.18 14.87 -8.98
C LEU A 50 -2.68 15.50 -10.29
N ASP A 51 -3.52 16.32 -10.91
CA ASP A 51 -3.12 17.18 -12.03
C ASP A 51 -2.77 18.59 -11.54
N PRO A 52 -1.70 19.23 -12.06
CA PRO A 52 -0.68 18.67 -12.96
C PRO A 52 0.36 17.85 -12.19
N LEU A 53 0.78 16.74 -12.79
CA LEU A 53 1.78 15.86 -12.19
C LEU A 53 3.19 16.37 -12.51
N ASP A 54 3.92 16.81 -11.48
CA ASP A 54 5.33 17.19 -11.60
C ASP A 54 6.22 15.95 -11.88
N TRP A 55 7.49 16.15 -12.26
CA TRP A 55 8.45 15.06 -12.52
C TRP A 55 8.55 14.10 -11.32
N ILE A 56 8.45 14.64 -10.11
CA ILE A 56 8.42 13.88 -8.85
C ILE A 56 7.19 12.97 -8.77
N GLY A 57 6.02 13.45 -9.22
CA GLY A 57 4.79 12.67 -9.22
C GLY A 57 4.84 11.50 -10.19
N TYR A 58 5.51 11.69 -11.34
CA TYR A 58 5.72 10.61 -12.31
C TYR A 58 6.62 9.51 -11.75
N ILE A 59 7.73 9.89 -11.09
CA ILE A 59 8.61 8.94 -10.39
C ILE A 59 7.83 8.21 -9.28
N ALA A 60 7.02 8.95 -8.50
CA ALA A 60 6.22 8.37 -7.43
C ALA A 60 5.24 7.31 -7.96
N ILE A 61 4.55 7.56 -9.08
CA ILE A 61 3.65 6.59 -9.72
C ILE A 61 4.39 5.30 -10.10
N VAL A 62 5.57 5.42 -10.71
CA VAL A 62 6.37 4.26 -11.13
C VAL A 62 6.81 3.43 -9.92
N PHE A 63 7.34 4.09 -8.87
CA PHE A 63 7.73 3.42 -7.64
C PHE A 63 6.55 2.80 -6.90
N CYS A 64 5.41 3.49 -6.85
CA CYS A 64 4.21 3.00 -6.18
C CYS A 64 3.64 1.77 -6.90
N GLY A 65 3.67 1.76 -8.24
CA GLY A 65 3.29 0.60 -9.05
C GLY A 65 4.23 -0.60 -8.84
N LEU A 66 5.54 -0.39 -8.85
CA LEU A 66 6.52 -1.46 -8.58
C LEU A 66 6.37 -2.02 -7.16
N ALA A 67 6.23 -1.14 -6.16
CA ALA A 67 6.01 -1.52 -4.77
C ALA A 67 4.70 -2.31 -4.61
N PHE A 68 3.63 -1.90 -5.30
CA PHE A 68 2.36 -2.63 -5.31
C PHE A 68 2.54 -4.07 -5.80
N ILE A 69 3.19 -4.27 -6.95
CA ILE A 69 3.44 -5.61 -7.51
C ILE A 69 4.29 -6.45 -6.54
N ALA A 70 5.36 -5.89 -5.99
CA ALA A 70 6.22 -6.59 -5.03
C ALA A 70 5.45 -7.04 -3.78
N GLN A 71 4.63 -6.15 -3.21
CA GLN A 71 3.82 -6.43 -2.02
C GLN A 71 2.73 -7.48 -2.30
N VAL A 72 2.12 -7.46 -3.49
CA VAL A 72 1.17 -8.49 -3.93
C VAL A 72 1.85 -9.85 -4.07
N ILE A 73 3.00 -9.93 -4.73
CA ILE A 73 3.75 -11.20 -4.89
C ILE A 73 4.15 -11.77 -3.53
N LEU A 74 4.70 -10.93 -2.65
CA LEU A 74 5.08 -11.35 -1.30
C LEU A 74 3.87 -11.73 -0.45
N GLY A 75 2.74 -11.04 -0.60
CA GLY A 75 1.48 -11.39 0.05
C GLY A 75 0.97 -12.76 -0.38
N ILE A 76 0.92 -13.04 -1.69
CA ILE A 76 0.48 -14.33 -2.24
C ILE A 76 1.44 -15.45 -1.84
N ARG A 77 2.76 -15.23 -1.90
CA ARG A 77 3.75 -16.22 -1.44
C ARG A 77 3.60 -16.53 0.04
N SER A 78 3.38 -15.51 0.88
CA SER A 78 3.21 -15.69 2.32
C SER A 78 1.90 -16.41 2.66
N LEU A 79 0.83 -16.24 1.88
CA LEU A 79 -0.40 -17.02 2.01
C LEU A 79 -0.15 -18.51 1.75
N LYS A 80 0.55 -18.85 0.66
CA LYS A 80 0.87 -20.24 0.31
C LYS A 80 1.79 -20.98 1.29
N ILE A 81 2.59 -20.24 2.07
CA ILE A 81 3.47 -20.80 3.10
C ILE A 81 2.72 -21.02 4.43
N SER A 82 1.60 -20.31 4.61
CA SER A 82 0.78 -20.38 5.83
C SER A 82 -0.36 -21.40 5.74
N GLU A 83 -0.51 -22.07 4.59
CA GLU A 83 -1.47 -23.15 4.34
C GLU A 83 -0.80 -24.51 4.45
#